data_AF-A0A4R2C796-F1
#
_entry.id   AF-A0A4R2C796-F1
#
_cell.length_a   1.000
_cell.length_b   1.000
_cell.length_c   1.000
_cell.angle_alpha   90.00
_cell.angle_beta   90.00
_cell.angle_gamma   90.00
#
_symmetry.space_group_name_H-M   'P 1'
#
loop_
_entity.id
_entity.type
_entity.pdbx_description
1 polymer ?
#
loop_
_entity_poly.entity_id
_entity_poly.type
_entity_poly.pdbx_seq_one_letter_code
_entity_poly.pdbx_strand_id
1 'polypeptide(L)'
;MKRAAGIAAVLVVGGALVGAAPAVAGSPAQHAVEDVTGDQIVCESATYTITSGTLKITIHEGASASGNSNVTGTLTPQAVVATDTAGNVYSVRGAFWFGGAFNAQQDTMVFTDTGKLQIVSRGSGTVDSVNVTSHVTIVNGNTITEFEADFGTCEEPE
;
A
#
# COMPACT_ATOMS: atom_id res chain seq x y z
N MET A 1 -23.83 2.93 -8.30
CA MET A 1 -23.63 3.98 -7.28
C MET A 1 -23.62 3.32 -5.90
N LYS A 2 -22.53 2.66 -5.55
CA LYS A 2 -22.22 2.30 -4.17
C LYS A 2 -20.99 3.14 -3.81
N ARG A 3 -21.09 3.86 -2.72
CA ARG A 3 -20.09 4.81 -2.25
C ARG A 3 -18.82 4.01 -1.95
N ALA A 4 -17.80 4.18 -2.78
CA ALA A 4 -16.45 3.76 -2.44
C ALA A 4 -16.00 4.65 -1.28
N ALA A 5 -16.26 4.20 -0.07
CA ALA A 5 -15.57 4.67 1.11
C ALA A 5 -14.31 3.80 1.19
N GLY A 6 -13.33 4.13 0.37
CA GLY A 6 -12.05 3.42 0.26
C GLY A 6 -10.89 4.26 0.79
N ILE A 7 -11.10 5.09 1.82
CA ILE A 7 -9.98 5.59 2.63
C ILE A 7 -9.57 4.45 3.58
N ALA A 8 -9.10 3.33 3.02
CA ALA A 8 -8.37 2.32 3.76
C ALA A 8 -6.90 2.75 3.71
N ALA A 9 -6.61 3.77 4.51
CA ALA A 9 -5.26 4.12 4.83
C ALA A 9 -4.61 2.88 5.47
N VAL A 10 -3.71 2.22 4.72
CA VAL A 10 -2.68 1.36 5.31
C VAL A 10 -1.80 2.26 6.18
N LEU A 11 -2.29 2.55 7.38
CA LEU A 11 -1.71 3.45 8.37
C LEU A 11 -1.28 2.70 9.63
N VAL A 12 -1.05 1.38 9.56
CA VAL A 12 -0.73 0.59 10.75
C VAL A 12 0.74 0.12 10.84
N VAL A 13 1.58 0.29 9.82
CA VAL A 13 3.04 0.03 9.96
C VAL A 13 3.84 1.33 9.83
N GLY A 14 3.73 2.18 10.87
CA GLY A 14 4.54 3.41 10.99
C GLY A 14 4.31 4.19 12.30
N GLY A 15 3.24 3.91 13.03
CA GLY A 15 2.80 4.67 14.20
C GLY A 15 3.65 4.57 15.49
N ALA A 16 4.87 4.02 15.47
CA ALA A 16 5.64 3.83 16.71
C ALA A 16 7.13 4.17 16.67
N LEU A 17 7.67 4.76 15.59
CA LEU A 17 9.08 5.17 15.55
C LEU A 17 9.33 6.67 15.29
N VAL A 18 8.30 7.51 15.25
CA VAL A 18 8.48 8.98 15.22
C VAL A 18 8.82 9.50 16.63
N GLY A 19 9.93 9.00 17.19
CA GLY A 19 10.74 9.85 18.05
C GLY A 19 11.21 11.03 17.20
N ALA A 20 11.04 12.25 17.70
CA ALA A 20 11.35 13.50 17.02
C ALA A 20 12.86 13.70 16.75
N ALA A 21 13.49 12.78 16.04
CA ALA A 21 14.80 12.98 15.46
C ALA A 21 14.64 13.67 14.10
N PRO A 22 15.43 14.71 13.81
CA PRO A 22 15.41 15.31 12.48
C PRO A 22 15.78 14.23 11.47
N ALA A 23 14.90 13.98 10.48
CA ALA A 23 15.22 13.12 9.35
C ALA A 23 16.49 13.69 8.69
N VAL A 24 17.56 12.91 8.70
CA VAL A 24 18.82 13.31 8.06
C VAL A 24 18.66 13.08 6.56
N ALA A 25 19.23 13.97 5.73
CA ALA A 25 19.26 13.74 4.30
C ALA A 25 20.00 12.40 4.02
N GLY A 26 19.32 11.44 3.40
CA GLY A 26 19.90 10.16 2.97
C GLY A 26 19.98 9.05 4.04
N SER A 27 19.04 8.98 4.99
CA SER A 27 18.93 7.84 5.92
C SER A 27 18.83 6.50 5.18
N PRO A 28 19.49 5.41 5.61
CA PRO A 28 19.35 4.11 4.96
C PRO A 28 17.88 3.65 4.89
N ALA A 29 17.54 2.87 3.87
CA ALA A 29 16.22 2.23 3.81
C ALA A 29 16.05 1.24 4.96
N GLN A 30 14.86 1.25 5.56
CA GLN A 30 14.41 0.27 6.54
C GLN A 30 13.77 -0.90 5.81
N HIS A 31 14.02 -2.11 6.31
CA HIS A 31 13.46 -3.34 5.75
C HIS A 31 12.76 -4.14 6.84
N ALA A 32 11.56 -4.62 6.52
CA ALA A 32 10.82 -5.54 7.36
C ALA A 32 10.24 -6.68 6.52
N VAL A 33 9.91 -7.77 7.19
CA VAL A 33 9.21 -8.91 6.59
C VAL A 33 8.06 -9.28 7.52
N GLU A 34 6.88 -9.44 6.94
CA GLU A 34 5.65 -9.74 7.64
C GLU A 34 5.02 -11.02 7.08
N ASP A 35 4.58 -11.92 7.95
CA ASP A 35 3.79 -13.08 7.56
C ASP A 35 2.33 -12.64 7.36
N VAL A 36 1.79 -12.91 6.18
CA VAL A 36 0.44 -12.51 5.76
C VAL A 36 -0.55 -13.68 5.76
N THR A 37 -0.19 -14.78 6.40
CA THR A 37 -1.05 -15.96 6.49
C THR A 37 -2.31 -15.64 7.30
N GLY A 38 -3.48 -15.87 6.70
CA GLY A 38 -4.79 -15.57 7.29
C GLY A 38 -5.44 -14.32 6.72
N ASP A 39 -4.67 -13.44 6.08
CA ASP A 39 -5.19 -12.23 5.45
C ASP A 39 -6.11 -12.58 4.27
N GLN A 40 -7.01 -11.64 3.93
CA GLN A 40 -8.00 -11.84 2.88
C GLN A 40 -7.89 -10.76 1.81
N ILE A 41 -8.02 -11.18 0.56
CA ILE A 41 -8.18 -10.29 -0.58
C ILE A 41 -9.63 -10.43 -1.05
N VAL A 42 -10.40 -9.36 -0.91
CA VAL A 42 -11.82 -9.32 -1.25
C VAL A 42 -11.99 -8.78 -2.67
N CYS A 43 -12.70 -9.53 -3.50
CA CYS A 43 -12.98 -9.19 -4.89
C CYS A 43 -14.48 -9.30 -5.16
N GLU A 44 -14.94 -8.71 -6.25
CA GLU A 44 -16.37 -8.67 -6.59
C GLU A 44 -17.00 -10.08 -6.66
N SER A 45 -16.25 -11.06 -7.18
CA SER A 45 -16.72 -12.43 -7.44
C SER A 45 -16.12 -13.50 -6.51
N ALA A 46 -15.11 -13.16 -5.71
CA ALA A 46 -14.38 -14.13 -4.90
C ALA A 46 -13.71 -13.47 -3.69
N THR A 47 -13.43 -14.27 -2.67
CA THR A 47 -12.54 -13.90 -1.57
C THR A 47 -11.41 -14.91 -1.53
N TYR A 48 -10.18 -14.41 -1.47
CA TYR A 48 -8.98 -15.22 -1.43
C TYR A 48 -8.36 -15.13 -0.03
N THR A 49 -8.29 -16.25 0.69
CA THR A 49 -7.57 -16.32 1.97
C THR A 49 -6.12 -16.68 1.70
N ILE A 50 -5.18 -15.87 2.19
CA ILE A 50 -3.76 -16.16 2.10
C ILE A 50 -3.43 -17.32 3.04
N THR A 51 -2.81 -18.36 2.46
CA THR A 51 -2.46 -19.61 3.17
C THR A 51 -0.98 -19.73 3.48
N SER A 52 -0.13 -18.96 2.79
CA SER A 52 1.30 -18.85 3.07
C SER A 52 1.95 -17.68 2.34
N GLY A 53 3.14 -17.29 2.80
CA GLY A 53 4.00 -16.30 2.19
C GLY A 53 4.19 -15.07 3.08
N THR A 54 5.01 -14.13 2.62
CA THR A 54 5.34 -12.93 3.40
C THR A 54 5.28 -11.68 2.55
N LEU A 55 5.05 -10.51 3.14
CA LEU A 55 5.32 -9.22 2.52
C LEU A 55 6.72 -8.75 2.89
N LYS A 56 7.52 -8.37 1.88
CA LYS A 56 8.75 -7.62 2.09
C LYS A 56 8.43 -6.14 2.01
N ILE A 57 8.70 -5.42 3.09
CA ILE A 57 8.46 -3.99 3.24
C ILE A 57 9.80 -3.28 3.16
N THR A 58 9.88 -2.25 2.32
CA THR A 58 11.05 -1.36 2.23
C THR A 58 10.58 0.07 2.33
N ILE A 59 11.04 0.79 3.36
CA ILE A 59 10.65 2.18 3.63
C ILE A 59 11.91 3.05 3.62
N HIS A 60 11.83 4.20 2.99
CA HIS A 60 12.87 5.20 3.01
C HIS A 60 12.29 6.54 3.43
N GLU A 61 12.86 7.09 4.50
CA GLU A 61 12.52 8.40 5.04
C GLU A 61 13.72 9.33 4.87
N GLY A 62 13.45 10.60 4.61
CA GLY A 62 14.52 11.59 4.50
C GLY A 62 14.01 13.02 4.53
N ALA A 63 14.92 13.96 4.70
CA ALA A 63 14.63 15.38 4.59
C ALA A 63 15.27 16.01 3.35
N SER A 64 14.56 16.97 2.75
CA SER A 64 15.12 17.82 1.70
C SER A 64 15.94 18.98 2.30
N ALA A 65 16.78 19.61 1.49
CA ALA A 65 17.51 20.82 1.90
C ALA A 65 16.58 22.00 2.26
N SER A 66 15.32 21.99 1.80
CA SER A 66 14.30 22.97 2.16
C SER A 66 13.62 22.68 3.51
N GLY A 67 13.97 21.57 4.17
CA GLY A 67 13.38 21.15 5.44
C GLY A 67 12.09 20.33 5.32
N ASN A 68 11.72 19.86 4.13
CA ASN A 68 10.56 18.98 3.96
C ASN A 68 10.93 17.56 4.37
N SER A 69 10.07 16.89 5.13
CA SER A 69 10.16 15.44 5.34
C SER A 69 9.57 14.71 4.14
N ASN A 70 10.15 13.58 3.76
CA ASN A 70 9.70 12.77 2.63
C ASN A 70 9.74 11.30 3.03
N VAL A 71 8.79 10.54 2.52
CA VAL A 71 8.71 9.09 2.75
C VAL A 71 8.38 8.40 1.43
N THR A 72 8.94 7.22 1.24
CA THR A 72 8.45 6.26 0.24
C THR A 72 8.52 4.86 0.79
N GLY A 73 7.51 4.06 0.51
CA GLY A 73 7.42 2.67 0.89
C GLY A 73 7.10 1.79 -0.30
N THR A 74 7.58 0.55 -0.27
CA THR A 74 7.18 -0.49 -1.23
C THR A 74 6.98 -1.81 -0.48
N LEU A 75 5.82 -2.43 -0.69
CA LEU A 75 5.48 -3.74 -0.16
C LEU A 75 5.40 -4.72 -1.32
N THR A 76 6.13 -5.82 -1.22
CA THR A 76 6.21 -6.84 -2.29
C THR A 76 5.91 -8.22 -1.76
N PRO A 77 4.88 -8.93 -2.27
CA PRO A 77 4.61 -10.32 -1.95
C PRO A 77 5.80 -11.22 -2.26
N GLN A 78 6.18 -12.05 -1.30
CA GLN A 78 7.21 -13.08 -1.41
C GLN A 78 6.55 -14.45 -1.27
N ALA A 79 6.51 -15.18 -2.37
CA ALA A 79 5.94 -16.53 -2.44
C ALA A 79 4.50 -16.64 -1.86
N VAL A 80 3.71 -15.57 -1.96
CA VAL A 80 2.34 -15.55 -1.42
C VAL A 80 1.44 -16.48 -2.22
N VAL A 81 0.71 -17.32 -1.49
CA VAL A 81 -0.27 -18.29 -1.98
C VAL A 81 -1.60 -18.03 -1.29
N ALA A 82 -2.68 -18.03 -2.05
CA ALA A 82 -4.03 -17.85 -1.54
C ALA A 82 -4.96 -18.95 -2.05
N THR A 83 -6.07 -19.16 -1.35
CA THR A 83 -7.13 -20.08 -1.74
C THR A 83 -8.47 -19.40 -1.77
N ASP A 84 -9.31 -19.73 -2.75
CA ASP A 84 -10.72 -19.33 -2.74
C ASP A 84 -11.57 -20.28 -1.87
N THR A 85 -12.86 -19.96 -1.76
CA THR A 85 -13.84 -20.77 -1.00
C THR A 85 -14.08 -22.17 -1.58
N ALA A 86 -13.75 -22.40 -2.84
CA ALA A 86 -13.82 -23.71 -3.50
C ALA A 86 -12.53 -24.54 -3.31
N GLY A 87 -11.50 -23.97 -2.67
CA GLY A 87 -10.21 -24.61 -2.41
C GLY A 87 -9.25 -24.56 -3.60
N ASN A 88 -9.54 -23.75 -4.63
CA ASN A 88 -8.58 -23.53 -5.72
C ASN A 88 -7.39 -22.71 -5.21
N VAL A 89 -6.20 -23.01 -5.72
CA VAL A 89 -4.95 -22.40 -5.26
C VAL A 89 -4.46 -21.36 -6.26
N TYR A 90 -4.10 -20.18 -5.75
CA TYR A 90 -3.65 -19.02 -6.50
C TYR A 90 -2.33 -18.51 -5.97
N SER A 91 -1.59 -17.81 -6.82
CA SER A 91 -0.39 -17.09 -6.42
C SER A 91 -0.64 -15.58 -6.50
N VAL A 92 -0.21 -14.84 -5.48
CA VAL A 92 -0.37 -13.38 -5.44
C VAL A 92 0.95 -12.72 -5.81
N ARG A 93 0.92 -11.79 -6.76
CA ARG A 93 2.10 -11.11 -7.32
C ARG A 93 1.84 -9.62 -7.46
N GLY A 94 2.89 -8.82 -7.55
CA GLY A 94 2.79 -7.37 -7.76
C GLY A 94 3.48 -6.58 -6.66
N ALA A 95 2.95 -5.39 -6.36
CA ALA A 95 3.45 -4.54 -5.28
C ALA A 95 2.40 -3.51 -4.84
N PHE A 96 2.54 -3.06 -3.60
CA PHE A 96 2.04 -1.75 -3.18
C PHE A 96 3.20 -0.78 -3.13
N TRP A 97 2.93 0.46 -3.49
CA TRP A 97 3.86 1.56 -3.32
C TRP A 97 3.12 2.73 -2.69
N PHE A 98 3.80 3.45 -1.81
CA PHE A 98 3.32 4.74 -1.33
C PHE A 98 4.47 5.72 -1.24
N GLY A 99 4.14 7.01 -1.23
CA GLY A 99 5.11 8.04 -1.00
C GLY A 99 4.52 9.43 -0.94
N GLY A 100 5.26 10.33 -0.30
CA GLY A 100 4.81 11.68 -0.11
C GLY A 100 5.87 12.57 0.50
N ALA A 101 5.49 13.84 0.64
CA ALA A 101 6.29 14.86 1.29
C ALA A 101 5.40 15.70 2.21
N PHE A 102 5.99 16.15 3.32
CA PHE A 102 5.36 16.99 4.33
C PHE A 102 6.24 18.20 4.62
N ASN A 103 5.63 19.38 4.64
CA ASN A 103 6.25 20.62 5.08
C ASN A 103 5.50 21.15 6.31
N ALA A 104 6.14 21.04 7.48
CA ALA A 104 5.56 21.47 8.74
C ALA A 104 5.42 23.00 8.85
N GLN A 105 6.28 23.76 8.17
CA GLN A 105 6.28 25.22 8.23
C GLN A 105 5.12 25.84 7.43
N GLN A 106 4.68 25.15 6.39
CA GLN A 106 3.59 25.56 5.50
C GLN A 106 2.30 24.77 5.74
N ASP A 107 2.33 23.82 6.68
CA ASP A 107 1.25 22.87 6.95
C ASP A 107 0.72 22.22 5.67
N THR A 108 1.64 21.71 4.84
CA THR A 108 1.30 21.05 3.56
C THR A 108 1.76 19.61 3.53
N MET A 109 0.95 18.76 2.92
CA MET A 109 1.34 17.40 2.54
C MET A 109 0.87 17.06 1.14
N VAL A 110 1.66 16.23 0.48
CA VAL A 110 1.29 15.52 -0.74
C VAL A 110 1.58 14.05 -0.52
N PHE A 111 0.64 13.19 -0.87
CA PHE A 111 0.79 11.75 -0.72
C PHE A 111 0.18 11.03 -1.92
N THR A 112 0.75 9.90 -2.28
CA THR A 112 0.29 9.03 -3.36
C THR A 112 0.51 7.61 -2.94
N ASP A 113 -0.46 6.75 -3.23
CA ASP A 113 -0.34 5.31 -3.11
C ASP A 113 -0.79 4.63 -4.40
N THR A 114 -0.26 3.44 -4.61
CA THR A 114 -0.63 2.57 -5.71
C THR A 114 -0.65 1.13 -5.23
N GLY A 115 -1.81 0.49 -5.31
CA GLY A 115 -1.94 -0.96 -5.19
C GLY A 115 -1.99 -1.62 -6.57
N LYS A 116 -1.00 -2.47 -6.88
CA LYS A 116 -0.94 -3.25 -8.12
C LYS A 116 -0.67 -4.71 -7.78
N LEU A 117 -1.71 -5.46 -7.43
CA LEU A 117 -1.63 -6.90 -7.21
C LEU A 117 -2.36 -7.68 -8.31
N GLN A 118 -1.86 -8.89 -8.56
CA GLN A 118 -2.47 -9.86 -9.45
C GLN A 118 -2.66 -11.17 -8.71
N ILE A 119 -3.88 -11.70 -8.77
CA ILE A 119 -4.23 -13.04 -8.33
C ILE A 119 -4.14 -13.94 -9.55
N VAL A 120 -3.21 -14.89 -9.53
CA VAL A 120 -2.85 -15.70 -10.70
C VAL A 120 -3.20 -17.15 -10.43
N SER A 121 -4.02 -17.73 -11.32
CA SER A 121 -4.40 -19.14 -11.25
C SER A 121 -3.32 -20.06 -11.83
N ARG A 122 -3.17 -21.25 -11.25
CA ARG A 122 -2.16 -22.23 -11.69
C ARG A 122 -2.45 -22.72 -13.11
N GLY A 123 -1.52 -22.47 -14.04
CA GLY A 123 -1.64 -22.92 -15.43
C GLY A 123 -2.50 -22.01 -16.31
N SER A 124 -2.98 -20.89 -15.77
CA SER A 124 -3.64 -19.82 -16.53
C SER A 124 -2.91 -18.49 -16.27
N GLY A 125 -3.58 -17.37 -16.52
CA GLY A 125 -3.10 -16.02 -16.22
C GLY A 125 -3.73 -15.41 -14.96
N THR A 126 -3.66 -14.08 -14.90
CA THR A 126 -4.36 -13.27 -13.90
C THR A 126 -5.87 -13.48 -14.01
N VAL A 127 -6.50 -13.82 -12.89
CA VAL A 127 -7.95 -13.99 -12.79
C VAL A 127 -8.62 -12.80 -12.11
N ASP A 128 -7.87 -12.11 -11.25
CA ASP A 128 -8.33 -10.96 -10.48
C ASP A 128 -7.15 -10.03 -10.16
N SER A 129 -7.42 -8.77 -9.82
CA SER A 129 -6.38 -7.81 -9.50
C SER A 129 -6.81 -6.68 -8.57
N VAL A 130 -5.85 -6.20 -7.78
CA VAL A 130 -5.92 -4.87 -7.16
C VAL A 130 -5.22 -3.91 -8.11
N ASN A 131 -5.89 -2.83 -8.51
CA ASN A 131 -5.32 -1.86 -9.44
C ASN A 131 -5.82 -0.45 -9.12
N VAL A 132 -5.36 0.06 -7.97
CA VAL A 132 -5.75 1.35 -7.41
C VAL A 132 -4.58 2.31 -7.49
N THR A 133 -4.89 3.60 -7.65
CA THR A 133 -3.95 4.69 -7.47
C THR A 133 -4.69 5.86 -6.84
N SER A 134 -4.24 6.27 -5.67
CA SER A 134 -4.77 7.42 -4.95
C SER A 134 -3.73 8.53 -4.88
N HIS A 135 -4.21 9.78 -4.84
CA HIS A 135 -3.37 10.94 -4.60
C HIS A 135 -4.14 11.98 -3.81
N VAL A 136 -3.47 12.56 -2.82
CA VAL A 136 -4.03 13.64 -2.01
C VAL A 136 -3.00 14.76 -1.81
N THR A 137 -3.47 16.00 -1.89
CA THR A 137 -2.74 17.19 -1.45
C THR A 137 -3.57 17.91 -0.40
N ILE A 138 -2.96 18.16 0.76
CA ILE A 138 -3.57 18.89 1.88
C ILE A 138 -2.75 20.14 2.16
N VAL A 139 -3.42 21.26 2.38
CA VAL A 139 -2.82 22.55 2.73
C VAL A 139 -3.62 23.15 3.88
N ASN A 140 -2.95 23.47 4.99
CA ASN A 140 -3.56 23.99 6.21
C ASN A 140 -4.72 23.10 6.71
N GLY A 141 -4.51 21.78 6.70
CA GLY A 141 -5.54 20.79 7.06
C GLY A 141 -6.70 20.62 6.06
N ASN A 142 -6.71 21.34 4.93
CA ASN A 142 -7.76 21.23 3.92
C ASN A 142 -7.29 20.43 2.70
N THR A 143 -8.09 19.47 2.25
CA THR A 143 -7.87 18.75 0.99
C THR A 143 -8.05 19.70 -0.20
N ILE A 144 -6.97 19.94 -0.94
CA ILE A 144 -6.95 20.80 -2.12
C ILE A 144 -7.12 19.98 -3.39
N THR A 145 -6.57 18.78 -3.41
CA THR A 145 -6.69 17.85 -4.53
C THR A 145 -6.80 16.45 -3.97
N GLU A 146 -7.74 15.69 -4.52
CA GLU A 146 -7.95 14.29 -4.21
C GLU A 146 -8.40 13.62 -5.49
N PHE A 147 -7.78 12.50 -5.82
CA PHE A 147 -8.32 11.58 -6.79
C PHE A 147 -8.00 10.15 -6.40
N GLU A 148 -8.86 9.26 -6.85
CA GLU A 148 -8.66 7.82 -6.81
C GLU A 148 -9.03 7.28 -8.18
N ALA A 149 -8.17 6.40 -8.70
CA ALA A 149 -8.39 5.69 -9.93
C ALA A 149 -8.28 4.20 -9.66
N ASP A 150 -9.42 3.52 -9.67
CA ASP A 150 -9.52 2.07 -9.50
C ASP A 150 -9.94 1.41 -10.82
N PHE A 151 -9.12 0.45 -11.25
CA PHE A 151 -9.34 -0.38 -12.42
C PHE A 151 -9.21 -1.88 -12.08
N GLY A 152 -9.23 -2.22 -10.78
CA GLY A 152 -9.12 -3.58 -10.28
C GLY A 152 -10.47 -4.29 -10.26
N THR A 153 -10.41 -5.57 -9.88
CA THR A 153 -11.58 -6.39 -9.53
C THR A 153 -11.64 -6.71 -8.04
N CYS A 154 -10.60 -6.29 -7.30
CA CYS A 154 -10.42 -6.49 -5.87
C CYS A 154 -10.11 -5.19 -5.16
N GLU A 155 -10.55 -5.12 -3.90
CA GLU A 155 -10.23 -4.06 -2.97
C GLU A 155 -8.77 -4.18 -2.50
N GLU A 156 -8.17 -3.04 -2.14
CA GLU A 156 -6.87 -3.03 -1.47
C GLU A 156 -6.99 -3.73 -0.11
N PRO A 157 -6.13 -4.73 0.21
CA PRO A 157 -6.20 -5.43 1.49
C PRO A 157 -5.88 -4.49 2.67
N GLU A 158 -6.64 -4.61 3.76
CA GLU A 158 -6.46 -3.86 5.01
C GLU A 158 -5.43 -4.49 5.96
#